data_AF-K1UB82-F1
#
_entry.id   AF-K1UB82-F1
#
_cell.length_a   1.000
_cell.length_b   1.000
_cell.length_c   1.000
_cell.angle_alpha   90.00
_cell.angle_beta   90.00
_cell.angle_gamma   90.00
#
_symmetry.space_group_name_H-M   'P 1'
#
loop_
_entity.id
_entity.type
_entity.pdbx_description
1 polymer ?
#
loop_
_entity_poly.entity_id
_entity_poly.type
_entity_poly.pdbx_seq_one_letter_code
_entity_poly.pdbx_strand_id
1 'polypeptide(L)'
;MHLHVANFIPIFATHQSKRTPIEIKLIKRELKNGRTSLVLEYYLGYTLGANGTTRPKRKFETLEYFLYTAPRNKAERDHNKINLEMAEKVKAKRLLAEQNEQYGFAVPFKIRTNLVEFIRGMVEQRKDSPGNWGNWDSMLKHLIAYAGTETTFERIDRRFVEGFRTYLAKEARTKSGTALSANSQNSYFLKFK
;
A
#
# COMPACT_ATOMS: atom_id res chain seq x y z
N MET A 1 -15.34 -23.06 -48.13
CA MET A 1 -14.48 -22.21 -47.28
C MET A 1 -15.06 -22.14 -45.88
N HIS A 2 -14.55 -22.97 -44.97
CA HIS A 2 -14.84 -22.89 -43.53
C HIS A 2 -13.52 -22.56 -42.85
N LEU A 3 -13.36 -21.32 -42.37
CA LEU A 3 -12.19 -20.91 -41.58
C LEU A 3 -12.45 -21.25 -40.11
N HIS A 4 -11.66 -22.19 -39.60
CA HIS A 4 -11.55 -22.52 -38.18
C HIS A 4 -11.04 -21.29 -37.42
N VAL A 5 -11.81 -20.81 -36.45
CA VAL A 5 -11.37 -19.81 -35.48
C VAL A 5 -10.61 -20.56 -34.39
N ALA A 6 -9.29 -20.37 -34.35
CA ALA A 6 -8.45 -20.92 -33.31
C ALA A 6 -8.78 -20.24 -31.97
N ASN A 7 -9.22 -21.03 -30.99
CA ASN A 7 -9.41 -20.62 -29.61
C ASN A 7 -8.06 -20.19 -29.01
N PHE A 8 -7.83 -18.88 -28.93
CA PHE A 8 -6.78 -18.32 -28.09
C PHE A 8 -7.29 -18.29 -26.65
N ILE A 9 -6.90 -19.29 -25.86
CA ILE A 9 -7.06 -19.25 -24.40
C ILE A 9 -5.93 -18.35 -23.87
N PRO A 10 -6.22 -17.20 -23.24
CA PRO A 10 -5.19 -16.47 -22.53
C PRO A 10 -4.83 -17.27 -21.28
N ILE A 11 -3.60 -17.77 -21.25
CA ILE A 11 -2.94 -18.27 -20.04
C ILE A 11 -2.81 -17.07 -19.10
N PHE A 12 -3.81 -16.85 -18.25
CA PHE A 12 -3.64 -16.01 -17.08
C PHE A 12 -2.60 -16.70 -16.19
N ALA A 13 -1.37 -16.19 -16.25
CA ALA A 13 -0.37 -16.43 -15.23
C ALA A 13 -1.02 -16.12 -13.88
N THR A 14 -1.24 -17.17 -13.09
CA THR A 14 -1.71 -17.11 -11.72
C THR A 14 -0.67 -16.37 -10.90
N HIS A 15 -0.77 -15.04 -10.86
CA HIS A 15 -0.30 -14.30 -9.70
C HIS A 15 -1.16 -14.76 -8.54
N GLN A 16 -0.71 -15.81 -7.85
CA GLN A 16 -1.12 -16.12 -6.49
C GLN A 16 -0.99 -14.81 -5.72
N SER A 17 -2.11 -14.10 -5.54
CA SER A 17 -2.19 -12.94 -4.67
C SER A 17 -1.76 -13.44 -3.29
N LYS A 18 -0.51 -13.16 -2.92
CA LYS A 18 -0.02 -13.42 -1.57
C LYS A 18 -0.92 -12.60 -0.67
N ARG A 19 -1.80 -13.26 0.07
CA ARG A 19 -2.70 -12.59 1.01
C ARG A 19 -1.86 -11.80 2.00
N THR A 20 -2.13 -10.51 2.09
CA THR A 20 -1.44 -9.58 2.97
C THR A 20 -1.76 -9.91 4.44
N PRO A 21 -0.77 -10.10 5.32
CA PRO A 21 -1.02 -10.22 6.75
C PRO A 21 -1.80 -9.05 7.31
N ILE A 22 -2.87 -9.36 8.04
CA ILE A 22 -3.73 -8.41 8.73
C ILE A 22 -3.00 -7.84 9.96
N GLU A 23 -2.17 -8.66 10.60
CA GLU A 23 -1.44 -8.30 11.80
C GLU A 23 -0.09 -9.02 11.88
N ILE A 24 0.94 -8.35 12.41
CA ILE A 24 2.27 -8.91 12.68
C ILE A 24 2.62 -8.71 14.16
N LYS A 25 2.89 -9.79 14.89
CA LYS A 25 3.27 -9.79 16.31
C LYS A 25 4.68 -10.31 16.52
N LEU A 26 5.41 -9.73 17.48
CA LEU A 26 6.62 -10.34 18.02
C LEU A 26 6.23 -11.22 19.19
N ILE A 27 6.50 -12.52 19.09
CA ILE A 27 6.26 -13.50 20.15
C ILE A 27 7.57 -14.09 20.65
N LYS A 28 7.57 -14.49 21.93
CA LYS A 28 8.70 -15.11 22.61
C LYS A 28 8.42 -16.60 22.76
N ARG A 29 9.40 -17.45 22.42
CA ARG A 29 9.33 -18.91 22.60
C ARG A 29 10.51 -19.40 23.39
N GLU A 30 10.27 -19.88 24.59
CA GLU A 30 11.31 -20.50 25.40
C GLU A 30 11.77 -21.81 24.77
N LEU A 31 13.10 -21.99 24.75
CA LEU A 31 13.76 -23.17 24.23
C LEU A 31 14.35 -23.97 25.40
N LYS A 32 14.47 -25.29 25.20
CA LYS A 32 15.01 -26.22 26.20
C LYS A 32 16.47 -25.92 26.62
N ASN A 33 17.19 -25.12 25.84
CA ASN A 33 18.59 -24.74 26.10
C ASN A 33 18.73 -23.46 26.96
N GLY A 34 17.66 -22.99 27.59
CA GLY A 34 17.68 -21.79 28.45
C GLY A 34 17.72 -20.47 27.68
N ARG A 35 17.48 -20.50 26.36
CA ARG A 35 17.29 -19.33 25.51
C ARG A 35 15.82 -19.13 25.17
N THR A 36 15.44 -17.91 24.87
CA THR A 36 14.15 -17.55 24.31
C THR A 36 14.36 -17.08 22.89
N SER A 37 13.71 -17.75 21.94
CA SER A 37 13.68 -17.35 20.53
C SER A 37 12.65 -16.24 20.33
N LEU A 38 12.99 -15.28 19.47
CA LEU A 38 12.11 -14.22 19.01
C LEU A 38 11.52 -14.61 17.64
N VAL A 39 10.20 -14.57 17.52
CA VAL A 39 9.49 -15.03 16.31
C VAL A 39 8.47 -13.97 15.90
N LEU A 40 8.40 -13.66 14.60
CA LEU A 40 7.30 -12.89 14.05
C LEU A 40 6.14 -13.83 13.69
N GLU A 41 4.97 -13.60 14.29
CA GLU A 41 3.71 -14.24 13.93
C GLU A 41 2.94 -13.32 12.98
N TYR A 42 2.68 -13.82 11.77
CA TYR A 42 1.88 -13.17 10.74
C TYR A 42 0.48 -13.77 10.74
N TYR A 43 -0.53 -12.95 11.02
CA TYR A 43 -1.93 -13.37 10.98
C TYR A 43 -2.51 -13.12 9.57
N LEU A 44 -2.87 -14.19 8.87
CA LEU A 44 -3.32 -14.17 7.46
C LEU A 44 -4.84 -14.36 7.32
N GLY A 45 -5.61 -14.09 8.39
CA GLY A 45 -7.05 -14.29 8.45
C GLY A 45 -7.46 -15.73 8.79
N TYR A 46 -8.57 -16.19 8.21
CA TYR A 46 -9.12 -17.53 8.45
C TYR A 46 -9.12 -18.38 7.17
N THR A 47 -8.99 -19.69 7.35
CA THR A 47 -9.21 -20.70 6.32
C THR A 47 -10.46 -21.52 6.66
N LEU A 48 -11.28 -21.78 5.65
CA LEU A 48 -12.43 -22.68 5.74
C LEU A 48 -11.94 -24.13 5.56
N GLY A 49 -12.14 -24.97 6.57
CA GLY A 49 -11.92 -26.41 6.48
C GLY A 49 -13.05 -27.10 5.71
N ALA A 50 -12.77 -28.28 5.17
CA ALA A 50 -13.73 -29.07 4.38
C ALA A 50 -15.03 -29.44 5.14
N ASN A 51 -15.00 -29.39 6.47
CA ASN A 51 -16.13 -29.62 7.37
C ASN A 51 -16.83 -28.34 7.84
N GLY A 52 -16.57 -27.18 7.20
CA GLY A 52 -17.14 -25.89 7.58
C GLY A 52 -16.48 -25.23 8.79
N THR A 53 -15.43 -25.83 9.39
CA THR A 53 -14.74 -25.21 10.53
C THR A 53 -13.77 -24.12 10.08
N THR A 54 -13.86 -22.94 10.70
CA THR A 54 -12.91 -21.84 10.45
C THR A 54 -11.69 -21.97 11.37
N ARG A 55 -10.49 -21.97 10.79
CA ARG A 55 -9.24 -21.96 11.55
C ARG A 55 -8.41 -20.72 11.22
N PRO A 56 -7.78 -20.06 12.21
CA PRO A 56 -6.88 -18.94 11.96
C PRO A 56 -5.65 -19.41 11.18
N LYS A 57 -5.35 -18.74 10.07
CA LYS A 57 -4.15 -18.99 9.26
C LYS A 57 -3.03 -18.10 9.77
N ARG A 58 -1.93 -18.72 10.20
CA ARG A 58 -0.74 -18.02 10.69
C ARG A 58 0.51 -18.47 9.95
N LYS A 59 1.44 -17.56 9.74
CA LYS A 59 2.81 -17.84 9.30
C LYS A 59 3.78 -17.38 10.38
N PHE A 60 4.88 -18.10 10.55
CA PHE A 60 5.90 -17.78 11.55
C PHE A 60 7.25 -17.55 10.87
N GLU A 61 7.96 -16.50 11.26
CA GLU A 61 9.35 -16.22 10.89
C GLU A 61 10.18 -16.16 12.16
N THR A 62 11.04 -17.15 12.37
CA THR A 62 11.98 -17.15 13.49
C THR A 62 13.11 -16.16 13.20
N LEU A 63 13.35 -15.23 14.11
CA LEU A 63 14.46 -14.29 14.01
C LEU A 63 15.74 -14.93 14.56
N GLU A 64 16.88 -14.49 14.05
CA GLU A 64 18.21 -14.97 14.50
C GLU A 64 18.56 -14.51 15.93
N TYR A 65 17.87 -13.47 16.42
CA TYR A 65 18.05 -12.94 17.76
C TYR A 65 17.47 -13.88 18.82
N PHE A 66 18.21 -14.05 19.90
CA PHE A 66 17.74 -14.76 21.08
C PHE A 66 17.88 -13.89 22.34
N LEU A 67 17.15 -14.28 23.38
CA LEU A 67 17.30 -13.76 24.72
C LEU A 67 17.76 -14.89 25.63
N TYR A 68 18.54 -14.59 26.66
CA TYR A 68 18.70 -15.48 27.80
C TYR A 68 17.37 -15.52 28.56
N THR A 69 16.79 -16.70 28.74
CA THR A 69 15.49 -16.86 29.44
C THR A 69 15.58 -16.38 30.89
N ALA A 70 16.70 -16.68 31.56
CA ALA A 70 17.01 -16.22 32.90
C ALA A 70 18.40 -15.53 32.90
N PRO A 71 18.48 -14.21 32.58
CA PRO A 71 19.75 -13.50 32.49
C PRO A 71 20.38 -13.32 33.88
N ARG A 72 21.62 -13.77 34.05
CA ARG A 72 22.32 -13.89 35.34
C ARG A 72 23.13 -12.65 35.70
N ASN A 73 23.63 -11.95 34.69
CA ASN A 73 24.53 -10.80 34.87
C ASN A 73 24.09 -9.59 34.05
N LYS A 74 24.77 -8.46 34.25
CA LYS A 74 24.45 -7.21 33.52
C LYS A 74 24.63 -7.37 32.01
N ALA A 75 25.67 -8.05 31.56
CA ALA A 75 25.94 -8.26 30.14
C ALA A 75 24.81 -9.06 29.45
N GLU A 76 24.28 -10.10 30.09
CA GLU A 76 23.13 -10.86 29.57
C GLU A 76 21.84 -10.05 29.54
N ARG A 77 21.62 -9.17 30.54
CA ARG A 77 20.47 -8.24 30.53
C ARG A 77 20.59 -7.20 29.42
N ASP A 78 21.79 -6.64 29.22
CA ASP A 78 22.06 -5.67 28.15
C ASP A 78 21.92 -6.34 26.77
N HIS A 79 22.44 -7.57 26.61
CA HIS A 79 22.24 -8.40 25.42
C HIS A 79 20.75 -8.60 25.12
N ASN A 80 19.94 -8.97 26.12
CA ASN A 80 18.51 -9.15 25.96
C ASN A 80 17.82 -7.84 25.51
N LYS A 81 18.18 -6.71 26.11
CA LYS A 81 17.63 -5.40 25.75
C LYS A 81 17.94 -5.06 24.29
N ILE A 82 19.20 -5.16 23.89
CA ILE A 82 19.66 -4.85 22.52
C ILE A 82 18.96 -5.76 21.51
N ASN A 83 18.92 -7.08 21.76
CA ASN A 83 18.32 -8.03 20.83
C ASN A 83 16.79 -7.86 20.72
N LEU A 84 16.12 -7.53 21.82
CA LEU A 84 14.69 -7.22 21.78
C LEU A 84 14.42 -5.94 20.97
N GLU A 85 15.22 -4.90 21.15
CA GLU A 85 15.14 -3.67 20.36
C GLU A 85 15.39 -3.93 18.87
N MET A 86 16.36 -4.78 18.53
CA MET A 86 16.61 -5.20 17.14
C MET A 86 15.42 -5.96 16.56
N ALA A 87 14.81 -6.88 17.31
CA ALA A 87 13.64 -7.62 16.87
C ALA A 87 12.42 -6.72 16.63
N GLU A 88 12.18 -5.73 17.49
CA GLU A 88 11.13 -4.73 17.28
C GLU A 88 11.39 -3.87 16.03
N LYS A 89 12.64 -3.51 15.76
CA LYS A 89 13.02 -2.82 14.51
C LYS A 89 12.75 -3.69 13.27
N VAL A 90 13.02 -5.00 13.34
CA VAL A 90 12.71 -5.93 12.24
C VAL A 90 11.20 -6.05 12.04
N LYS A 91 10.41 -6.20 13.12
CA LYS A 91 8.94 -6.18 13.05
C LYS A 91 8.43 -4.89 12.39
N ALA A 92 8.94 -3.72 12.79
CA ALA A 92 8.55 -2.44 12.20
C ALA A 92 8.87 -2.39 10.70
N LYS A 93 10.05 -2.88 10.27
CA LYS A 93 10.40 -2.98 8.85
C LYS A 93 9.45 -3.91 8.07
N ARG A 94 9.04 -5.04 8.66
CA ARG A 94 8.09 -5.98 8.03
C ARG A 94 6.70 -5.37 7.92
N LEU A 95 6.22 -4.70 8.96
CA LEU A 95 4.94 -3.98 8.93
C LEU A 95 4.92 -2.90 7.85
N LEU A 96 6.01 -2.13 7.73
CA LEU A 96 6.16 -1.13 6.67
C LEU A 96 6.19 -1.78 5.28
N ALA A 97 6.92 -2.87 5.09
CA ALA A 97 6.96 -3.58 3.81
C ALA A 97 5.56 -4.10 3.41
N GLU A 98 4.81 -4.64 4.37
CA GLU A 98 3.46 -5.14 4.16
C GLU A 98 2.48 -4.01 3.80
N GLN A 99 2.52 -2.89 4.52
CA GLN A 99 1.74 -1.70 4.18
C GLN A 99 2.10 -1.19 2.78
N ASN A 100 3.39 -1.20 2.41
CA ASN A 100 3.82 -0.80 1.08
C ASN A 100 3.28 -1.74 -0.02
N GLU A 101 3.23 -3.05 0.22
CA GLU A 101 2.70 -4.06 -0.72
C GLU A 101 1.17 -3.99 -0.82
N GLN A 102 0.46 -3.84 0.31
CA GLN A 102 -1.00 -3.77 0.39
C GLN A 102 -1.56 -2.52 -0.30
N TYR A 103 -0.88 -1.39 -0.15
CA TYR A 103 -1.34 -0.12 -0.73
C TYR A 103 -0.64 0.22 -2.05
N GLY A 104 0.46 -0.43 -2.43
CA GLY A 104 1.20 -0.10 -3.66
C GLY A 104 2.01 1.22 -3.56
N PHE A 105 2.22 1.74 -2.36
CA PHE A 105 2.86 3.03 -2.11
C PHE A 105 4.02 2.88 -1.11
N ALA A 106 5.26 2.93 -1.60
CA ALA A 106 6.45 2.98 -0.77
C ALA A 106 6.61 4.36 -0.09
N VAL A 107 6.28 4.45 1.20
CA VAL A 107 6.09 5.74 1.89
C VAL A 107 7.35 6.60 2.05
N PRO A 108 8.59 6.11 2.24
CA PRO A 108 9.74 7.02 2.38
C PRO A 108 10.33 7.51 1.05
N PHE A 109 10.36 6.65 0.02
CA PHE A 109 10.97 6.99 -1.28
C PHE A 109 10.05 7.89 -2.12
N LYS A 110 8.73 7.82 -1.90
CA LYS A 110 7.75 8.63 -2.64
C LYS A 110 7.51 10.04 -2.09
N ILE A 111 8.05 10.42 -0.93
CA ILE A 111 8.01 11.82 -0.47
C ILE A 111 8.58 12.77 -1.56
N ARG A 112 9.62 12.33 -2.27
CA ARG A 112 10.22 13.06 -3.40
C ARG A 112 9.69 12.65 -4.79
N THR A 113 8.76 11.70 -4.86
CA THR A 113 8.18 11.29 -6.16
C THR A 113 7.17 12.33 -6.62
N ASN A 114 7.27 12.69 -7.88
CA ASN A 114 6.35 13.57 -8.56
C ASN A 114 4.95 12.92 -8.65
N LEU A 115 3.98 13.49 -7.93
CA LEU A 115 2.58 13.11 -7.89
C LEU A 115 1.93 13.20 -9.27
N VAL A 116 2.22 14.26 -10.02
CA VAL A 116 1.63 14.50 -11.34
C VAL A 116 2.02 13.39 -12.31
N GLU A 117 3.29 13.03 -12.35
CA GLU A 117 3.78 11.95 -13.20
C GLU A 117 3.22 10.58 -12.78
N PHE A 118 3.06 10.37 -11.48
CA PHE A 118 2.38 9.17 -10.99
C PHE A 118 0.93 9.08 -11.46
N ILE A 119 0.15 10.17 -11.31
CA ILE A 119 -1.24 10.21 -11.77
C ILE A 119 -1.31 10.10 -13.29
N ARG A 120 -0.38 10.71 -14.02
CA ARG A 120 -0.26 10.57 -15.49
C ARG A 120 -0.15 9.11 -15.91
N GLY A 121 0.71 8.34 -15.26
CA GLY A 121 0.83 6.89 -15.51
C GLY A 121 -0.48 6.14 -15.24
N MET A 122 -1.21 6.51 -14.18
CA MET A 122 -2.54 5.94 -13.91
C MET A 122 -3.57 6.30 -14.99
N VAL A 123 -3.57 7.53 -15.49
CA VAL A 123 -4.48 7.96 -16.57
C VAL A 123 -4.19 7.18 -17.85
N GLU A 124 -2.92 7.00 -18.20
CA GLU A 124 -2.48 6.28 -19.40
C GLU A 124 -2.99 4.83 -19.44
N GLN A 125 -2.97 4.13 -18.31
CA GLN A 125 -3.47 2.76 -18.18
C GLN A 125 -5.00 2.62 -18.33
N ARG A 126 -5.74 3.73 -18.33
CA ARG A 126 -7.22 3.72 -18.37
C ARG A 126 -7.80 4.00 -19.74
N LYS A 127 -6.96 4.13 -20.78
CA LYS A 127 -7.38 4.45 -22.16
C LYS A 127 -8.42 3.48 -22.73
N ASP A 128 -8.43 2.23 -22.26
CA ASP A 128 -9.39 1.21 -22.68
C ASP A 128 -10.82 1.45 -22.17
N SER A 129 -11.05 2.47 -21.32
CA SER A 129 -12.37 2.90 -20.85
C SER A 129 -12.59 4.39 -21.14
N PRO A 130 -13.01 4.76 -22.37
CA PRO A 130 -13.00 6.15 -22.85
C PRO A 130 -13.77 7.14 -21.95
N GLY A 131 -14.94 6.75 -21.45
CA GLY A 131 -15.78 7.60 -20.60
C GLY A 131 -15.18 7.86 -19.21
N ASN A 132 -14.53 6.86 -18.61
CA ASN A 132 -13.85 7.03 -17.32
C ASN A 132 -12.52 7.77 -17.52
N TRP A 133 -11.79 7.43 -18.58
CA TRP A 133 -10.53 8.04 -18.95
C TRP A 133 -10.63 9.56 -19.11
N GLY A 134 -11.64 10.07 -19.81
CA GLY A 134 -11.81 11.51 -20.03
C GLY A 134 -11.95 12.32 -18.73
N ASN A 135 -12.58 11.75 -17.70
CA ASN A 135 -12.68 12.37 -16.38
C ASN A 135 -11.34 12.36 -15.63
N TRP A 136 -10.59 11.26 -15.72
CA TRP A 136 -9.24 11.15 -15.16
C TRP A 136 -8.26 12.12 -15.83
N ASP A 137 -8.30 12.23 -17.15
CA ASP A 137 -7.48 13.16 -17.93
C ASP A 137 -7.82 14.63 -17.61
N SER A 138 -9.11 14.97 -17.52
CA SER A 138 -9.54 16.31 -17.13
C SER A 138 -9.12 16.66 -15.70
N MET A 139 -9.26 15.71 -14.77
CA MET A 139 -8.79 15.89 -13.39
C MET A 139 -7.28 16.15 -13.35
N LEU A 140 -6.47 15.38 -14.08
CA LEU A 140 -5.02 15.55 -14.14
C LEU A 140 -4.64 16.93 -14.68
N LYS A 141 -5.30 17.41 -15.74
CA LYS A 141 -5.07 18.77 -16.28
C LYS A 141 -5.35 19.85 -15.25
N HIS A 142 -6.43 19.71 -14.50
CA HIS A 142 -6.76 20.65 -13.42
C HIS A 142 -5.79 20.58 -12.25
N LEU A 143 -5.31 19.38 -11.90
CA LEU A 143 -4.28 19.22 -10.88
C LEU A 143 -2.96 19.90 -11.29
N ILE A 144 -2.54 19.73 -12.54
CA ILE A 144 -1.34 20.39 -13.09
C ILE A 144 -1.50 21.92 -13.05
N ALA A 145 -2.67 22.44 -13.45
CA ALA A 145 -2.93 23.88 -13.41
C ALA A 145 -2.95 24.44 -11.97
N TYR A 146 -3.42 23.67 -10.99
CA TYR A 146 -3.45 24.07 -9.58
C TYR A 146 -2.09 24.00 -8.90
N ALA A 147 -1.34 22.91 -9.11
CA ALA A 147 -0.18 22.56 -8.28
C ALA A 147 1.16 22.64 -9.04
N GLY A 148 1.12 22.69 -10.37
CA GLY A 148 2.29 22.59 -11.23
C GLY A 148 2.73 21.15 -11.48
N THR A 149 3.58 20.95 -12.49
CA THR A 149 4.04 19.62 -12.90
C THR A 149 4.95 18.95 -11.90
N GLU A 150 5.71 19.72 -11.10
CA GLU A 150 6.70 19.19 -10.15
C GLU A 150 6.16 18.97 -8.73
N THR A 151 4.84 18.77 -8.60
CA THR A 151 4.23 18.53 -7.30
C THR A 151 4.61 17.15 -6.80
N THR A 152 5.22 17.05 -5.61
CA THR A 152 5.55 15.78 -4.98
C THR A 152 4.50 15.36 -3.95
N PHE A 153 4.48 14.07 -3.59
CA PHE A 153 3.58 13.57 -2.53
C PHE A 153 3.82 14.22 -1.16
N GLU A 154 5.03 14.70 -0.86
CA GLU A 154 5.33 15.42 0.39
C GLU A 154 4.46 16.66 0.61
N ARG A 155 4.10 17.34 -0.48
CA ARG A 155 3.32 18.58 -0.42
C ARG A 155 1.83 18.35 -0.22
N ILE A 156 1.40 17.09 -0.20
CA ILE A 156 -0.02 16.71 -0.14
C ILE A 156 -0.43 16.46 1.30
N ASP A 157 -1.04 17.48 1.88
CA ASP A 157 -1.70 17.39 3.18
C ASP A 157 -3.21 17.68 3.05
N ARG A 158 -3.90 17.71 4.19
CA ARG A 158 -5.33 18.03 4.23
C ARG A 158 -5.64 19.40 3.60
N ARG A 159 -4.78 20.39 3.80
CA ARG A 159 -4.96 21.75 3.27
C ARG A 159 -4.82 21.76 1.76
N PHE A 160 -3.87 21.01 1.20
CA PHE A 160 -3.71 20.85 -0.23
C PHE A 160 -4.97 20.27 -0.87
N VAL A 161 -5.53 19.21 -0.30
CA VAL A 161 -6.74 18.53 -0.82
C VAL A 161 -7.96 19.44 -0.75
N GLU A 162 -8.16 20.15 0.37
CA GLU A 162 -9.24 21.14 0.53
C GLU A 162 -9.05 22.35 -0.41
N GLY A 163 -7.81 22.77 -0.63
CA GLY A 163 -7.43 23.80 -1.59
C GLY A 163 -7.76 23.40 -3.03
N PHE A 164 -7.43 22.17 -3.44
CA PHE A 164 -7.78 21.66 -4.77
C PHE A 164 -9.29 21.62 -4.99
N ARG A 165 -10.07 21.19 -3.98
CA ARG A 165 -11.54 21.25 -4.03
C ARG A 165 -12.03 22.68 -4.25
N THR A 166 -11.44 23.64 -3.54
CA THR A 166 -11.81 25.06 -3.64
C THR A 166 -11.47 25.64 -5.01
N TYR A 167 -10.29 25.30 -5.54
CA TYR A 167 -9.86 25.66 -6.89
C TYR A 167 -10.84 25.13 -7.95
N LEU A 168 -11.25 23.86 -7.87
CA LEU A 168 -12.23 23.27 -8.79
C LEU A 168 -13.56 24.03 -8.79
N ALA A 169 -13.98 24.54 -7.63
CA ALA A 169 -15.25 25.24 -7.47
C ALA A 169 -15.20 26.71 -7.93
N LYS A 170 -14.08 27.41 -7.71
CA LYS A 170 -14.01 28.87 -7.87
C LYS A 170 -13.20 29.32 -9.09
N GLU A 171 -12.14 28.58 -9.42
CA GLU A 171 -11.09 29.05 -10.34
C GLU A 171 -10.99 28.20 -11.61
N ALA A 172 -11.22 26.89 -11.50
CA ALA A 172 -11.14 25.99 -12.64
C ALA A 172 -12.14 26.36 -13.75
N ARG A 173 -11.65 26.31 -15.00
CA ARG A 173 -12.44 26.59 -16.21
C ARG A 173 -12.30 25.46 -17.22
N THR A 174 -13.35 25.24 -18.01
CA THR A 174 -13.31 24.37 -19.18
C THR A 174 -12.40 24.95 -20.27
N LYS A 175 -12.14 24.17 -21.33
CA LYS A 175 -11.38 24.66 -22.50
C LYS A 175 -12.01 25.89 -23.16
N SER A 176 -13.33 26.08 -23.05
CA SER A 176 -14.06 27.24 -23.57
C SER A 176 -14.15 28.40 -22.58
N GLY A 177 -13.46 28.32 -21.43
CA GLY A 177 -13.40 29.40 -20.43
C GLY A 177 -14.59 29.45 -19.48
N THR A 178 -15.53 28.50 -19.54
CA THR A 178 -16.69 28.45 -18.63
C THR A 178 -16.34 27.76 -17.31
N ALA A 179 -17.04 28.11 -16.22
CA ALA A 179 -16.89 27.43 -14.94
C ALA A 179 -17.25 25.94 -15.04
N LEU A 180 -16.61 25.09 -14.24
CA LEU A 180 -16.93 23.67 -14.17
C LEU A 180 -18.33 23.45 -13.58
N SER A 181 -19.11 22.52 -14.15
CA SER A 181 -20.37 22.08 -13.56
C SER A 181 -20.16 21.40 -12.21
N ALA A 182 -21.18 21.39 -11.33
CA ALA A 182 -21.10 20.70 -10.04
C ALA A 182 -20.76 19.20 -10.19
N ASN A 183 -21.29 18.55 -11.24
CA ASN A 183 -20.97 17.16 -11.54
C ASN A 183 -19.50 16.97 -11.95
N SER A 184 -18.96 17.87 -12.77
CA SER A 184 -17.55 17.85 -13.16
C SER A 184 -16.64 18.05 -11.94
N GLN A 185 -16.95 19.03 -11.10
CA GLN A 185 -16.20 19.31 -9.86
C GLN A 185 -16.17 18.07 -8.95
N ASN A 186 -17.33 17.47 -8.68
CA ASN A 186 -17.42 16.26 -7.85
C ASN A 186 -16.70 15.07 -8.49
N SER A 187 -16.88 14.84 -9.79
CA SER A 187 -16.23 13.74 -10.50
C SER A 187 -14.71 13.85 -10.42
N TYR A 188 -14.15 15.04 -10.69
CA TYR A 188 -12.71 15.26 -10.64
C TYR A 188 -12.16 15.15 -9.22
N PHE A 189 -12.85 15.75 -8.24
CA PHE A 189 -12.44 15.65 -6.84
C PHE A 189 -12.44 14.20 -6.35
N LEU A 190 -13.45 13.40 -6.72
CA LEU A 190 -13.53 11.98 -6.35
C LEU A 190 -12.47 11.11 -7.04
N LYS A 191 -11.94 11.50 -8.21
CA LYS A 191 -10.79 10.80 -8.82
C LYS A 191 -9.48 11.14 -8.13
N PHE A 192 -9.36 12.36 -7.61
CA PHE A 192 -8.16 12.82 -6.92
C PHE A 192 -8.06 12.31 -5.47
N LYS A 193 -9.18 12.25 -4.75
CA LYS A 193 -9.28 11.74 -3.38
C LYS A 193 -8.99 10.24 -3.29
#